data_AF-A0AA38RFF3-F1
#
_entry.id   AF-A0AA38RFF3-F1
#
_cell.length_a   1.000
_cell.length_b   1.000
_cell.length_c   1.000
_cell.angle_alpha   90.00
_cell.angle_beta   90.00
_cell.angle_gamma   90.00
#
_symmetry.space_group_name_H-M   'P 1'
#
loop_
_entity.id
_entity.type
_entity.pdbx_description
1 polymer ?
#
loop_
_entity_poly.entity_id
_entity_poly.type
_entity_poly.pdbx_seq_one_letter_code
_entity_poly.pdbx_strand_id
1 'polypeptide(L)'
;MTSIATIVPISSLIRSATKDIVLSLENKNHELLAGLTNGILGNAAELCFVIVAVVKGETLIAKTALTGSLISSCLMIFGTCLLFGGILHDRAYYPIVIARANAQLLGVSLVSITLPTAFKIWSEGKLSSRSPTKFEC
;
A
#
# COMPACT_ATOMS: atom_id res chain seq x y z
N MET A 1 11.79 -21.49 11.43
CA MET A 1 11.75 -21.45 9.94
C MET A 1 10.52 -22.16 9.36
N THR A 2 9.99 -23.21 9.99
CA THR A 2 8.77 -23.92 9.55
C THR A 2 7.50 -23.06 9.50
N SER A 3 7.34 -22.09 10.41
CA SER A 3 6.12 -21.27 10.48
C SER A 3 5.89 -20.42 9.22
N ILE A 4 6.95 -19.90 8.59
CA ILE A 4 6.81 -19.04 7.39
C ILE A 4 6.29 -19.85 6.20
N ALA A 5 6.79 -21.08 6.02
CA ALA A 5 6.37 -21.97 4.94
C ALA A 5 4.89 -22.34 5.04
N THR A 6 4.32 -22.36 6.25
CA THR A 6 2.90 -22.64 6.49
C THR A 6 2.01 -21.40 6.37
N ILE A 7 2.52 -20.22 6.72
CA ILE A 7 1.74 -18.96 6.66
C ILE A 7 1.44 -18.55 5.21
N VAL A 8 2.39 -18.71 4.29
CA VAL A 8 2.21 -18.36 2.87
C VAL A 8 1.00 -19.07 2.23
N PRO A 9 0.87 -20.41 2.26
CA PRO A 9 -0.27 -21.08 1.65
C PRO A 9 -1.59 -20.77 2.36
N ILE A 10 -1.58 -20.64 3.70
CA ILE A 10 -2.78 -20.28 4.47
C ILE A 10 -3.27 -18.88 4.06
N SER A 11 -2.36 -17.92 3.89
CA SER A 11 -2.70 -16.57 3.45
C SER A 11 -3.31 -16.56 2.03
N SER A 12 -2.81 -17.43 1.14
CA SER A 12 -3.37 -17.61 -0.19
C SER A 12 -4.78 -18.20 -0.13
N LEU A 13 -5.02 -19.18 0.75
CA LEU A 13 -6.32 -19.84 0.88
C LEU A 13 -7.40 -18.88 1.40
N ILE A 14 -7.07 -18.08 2.42
CA ILE A 14 -7.97 -17.05 2.98
C ILE A 14 -8.28 -16.00 1.91
N ARG A 15 -7.26 -15.59 1.13
CA ARG A 15 -7.43 -14.63 0.03
C ARG A 15 -8.37 -15.17 -1.05
N SER A 16 -8.26 -16.46 -1.41
CA SER A 16 -9.17 -17.09 -2.37
C SER A 16 -10.61 -17.12 -1.84
N ALA A 17 -10.82 -17.58 -0.60
CA ALA A 17 -12.15 -17.58 0.01
C ALA A 17 -12.77 -16.17 0.08
N THR A 18 -11.94 -15.15 0.32
CA THR A 18 -12.37 -13.74 0.32
C THR A 18 -12.83 -13.28 -1.07
N LYS A 19 -12.12 -13.70 -2.14
CA LYS A 19 -12.51 -13.37 -3.51
C LYS A 19 -13.88 -13.94 -3.87
N ASP A 20 -14.19 -15.15 -3.43
CA ASP A 20 -15.50 -15.78 -3.69
C ASP A 20 -16.66 -14.98 -3.07
N ILE A 21 -16.44 -14.40 -1.89
CA ILE A 21 -17.40 -13.51 -1.22
C ILE A 21 -17.57 -12.21 -2.01
N VAL A 22 -16.47 -11.60 -2.46
CA VAL A 22 -16.49 -10.36 -3.26
C VAL A 22 -17.24 -10.59 -4.58
N LEU A 23 -16.97 -11.69 -5.28
CA LEU A 23 -17.65 -12.06 -6.52
C LEU A 23 -19.14 -12.32 -6.30
N SER A 24 -19.50 -12.94 -5.17
CA SER A 24 -20.91 -13.13 -4.80
C SER A 24 -21.65 -11.82 -4.53
N LEU A 25 -20.96 -10.79 -4.01
CA LEU A 25 -21.54 -9.45 -3.84
C LEU A 25 -21.67 -8.70 -5.17
N GLU A 26 -20.68 -8.83 -6.05
CA GLU A 26 -20.70 -8.26 -7.39
C GLU A 26 -21.88 -8.82 -8.21
N ASN A 27 -22.08 -10.13 -8.19
CA ASN A 27 -23.21 -10.79 -8.87
C ASN A 27 -24.59 -10.37 -8.31
N LYS A 28 -24.64 -9.83 -7.09
CA LYS A 28 -25.85 -9.24 -6.49
C LYS A 28 -26.04 -7.76 -6.81
N ASN A 29 -25.32 -7.21 -7.81
CA ASN A 29 -25.33 -5.79 -8.18
C ASN A 29 -24.83 -4.84 -7.07
N HIS A 30 -24.00 -5.34 -6.15
CA HIS A 30 -23.43 -4.53 -5.07
C HIS A 30 -21.95 -4.17 -5.35
N GLU A 31 -21.70 -3.47 -6.44
CA GLU A 31 -20.34 -3.11 -6.90
C GLU A 31 -19.54 -2.32 -5.86
N LEU A 32 -20.15 -1.32 -5.21
CA LEU A 32 -19.50 -0.51 -4.17
C LEU A 32 -19.13 -1.35 -2.95
N LEU A 33 -20.02 -2.25 -2.54
CA LEU A 33 -19.81 -3.13 -1.39
C LEU A 33 -18.73 -4.18 -1.69
N ALA A 34 -18.73 -4.72 -2.91
CA ALA A 34 -17.70 -5.64 -3.40
C ALA A 34 -16.32 -4.96 -3.42
N GLY A 35 -16.22 -3.73 -3.96
CA GLY A 35 -15.00 -2.94 -3.98
C GLY A 35 -14.47 -2.60 -2.58
N LEU A 36 -15.34 -2.14 -1.68
CA LEU A 36 -14.99 -1.84 -0.29
C LEU A 36 -14.49 -3.09 0.45
N THR A 37 -15.20 -4.22 0.27
CA THR A 37 -14.86 -5.50 0.90
C THR A 37 -13.49 -5.99 0.41
N ASN A 38 -13.20 -5.89 -0.89
CA ASN A 38 -11.89 -6.24 -1.43
C ASN A 38 -10.77 -5.35 -0.87
N GLY A 39 -11.03 -4.05 -0.72
CA GLY A 39 -10.06 -3.12 -0.13
C GLY A 39 -9.75 -3.43 1.35
N ILE A 40 -10.79 -3.65 2.17
CA ILE A 40 -10.64 -3.90 3.61
C ILE A 40 -10.07 -5.30 3.87
N LEU A 41 -10.68 -6.35 3.29
CA LEU A 41 -10.27 -7.74 3.54
C LEU A 41 -8.96 -8.09 2.85
N GLY A 42 -8.74 -7.57 1.62
CA GLY A 42 -7.50 -7.76 0.89
C GLY A 42 -6.28 -7.15 1.60
N ASN A 43 -6.52 -6.16 2.47
CA ASN A 43 -5.51 -5.49 3.28
C ASN A 43 -5.69 -5.66 4.82
N ALA A 44 -6.51 -6.62 5.25
CA ALA A 44 -6.92 -6.74 6.65
C ALA A 44 -5.77 -7.07 7.60
N ALA A 45 -4.80 -7.88 7.15
CA ALA A 45 -3.64 -8.24 7.97
C ALA A 45 -2.76 -7.02 8.28
N GLU A 46 -2.57 -6.14 7.30
CA GLU A 46 -1.79 -4.91 7.45
C GLU A 46 -2.51 -3.90 8.33
N LEU A 47 -3.82 -3.73 8.12
CA LEU A 47 -4.64 -2.87 8.96
C LEU A 47 -4.65 -3.35 10.43
N CYS A 48 -4.75 -4.66 10.65
CA CYS A 48 -4.67 -5.26 11.99
C CYS A 48 -3.31 -4.99 12.65
N PHE A 49 -2.21 -5.20 11.91
CA PHE A 49 -0.86 -4.91 12.41
C PHE A 49 -0.73 -3.45 12.86
N VAL A 50 -1.22 -2.52 12.04
CA VAL A 50 -1.18 -1.08 12.34
C VAL A 50 -2.01 -0.74 13.57
N ILE A 51 -3.23 -1.27 13.67
CA ILE A 51 -4.10 -1.02 14.83
C ILE A 51 -3.42 -1.52 16.11
N VAL A 52 -2.87 -2.74 16.10
CA VAL A 52 -2.18 -3.31 17.27
C VAL A 52 -0.94 -2.48 17.63
N ALA A 53 -0.16 -2.03 16.65
CA ALA A 53 1.01 -1.18 16.88
C ALA A 53 0.61 0.17 17.49
N VAL A 54 -0.46 0.81 17.00
CA VAL A 54 -0.97 2.07 17.54
C VAL A 54 -1.51 1.91 18.96
N VAL A 55 -2.28 0.85 19.23
CA VAL A 55 -2.83 0.56 20.58
C VAL A 55 -1.71 0.33 21.59
N LYS A 56 -0.56 -0.21 21.17
CA LYS A 56 0.64 -0.38 22.01
C LYS A 56 1.49 0.89 22.18
N GLY A 57 1.10 2.01 21.56
CA GLY A 57 1.87 3.25 21.57
C GLY A 57 3.04 3.30 20.58
N GLU A 58 3.24 2.23 19.79
CA GLU A 58 4.34 2.05 18.85
C GLU A 58 4.03 2.70 17.49
N THR A 59 3.78 4.01 17.50
CA THR A 59 3.41 4.75 16.28
C THR A 59 4.54 4.82 15.25
N LEU A 60 5.79 4.71 15.69
CA LEU A 60 6.95 4.64 14.79
C LEU A 60 6.94 3.34 13.98
N ILE A 61 6.70 2.20 14.64
CA ILE A 61 6.65 0.88 14.02
C ILE A 61 5.45 0.79 13.06
N ALA A 62 4.30 1.36 13.44
CA ALA A 62 3.12 1.41 12.59
C ALA A 62 3.41 2.15 11.26
N LYS A 63 4.05 3.33 11.34
CA LYS A 63 4.37 4.16 10.17
C LYS A 63 5.41 3.51 9.26
N THR A 64 6.47 2.94 9.83
CA THR A 64 7.53 2.29 9.05
C THR A 64 7.00 1.04 8.36
N ALA A 65 6.16 0.25 9.02
CA ALA A 65 5.54 -0.94 8.44
C ALA A 65 4.56 -0.59 7.31
N LEU A 66 3.71 0.43 7.47
CA LEU A 66 2.81 0.90 6.42
C LEU A 66 3.57 1.34 5.17
N THR A 67 4.60 2.15 5.38
CA THR A 67 5.43 2.66 4.28
C THR A 67 6.16 1.50 3.58
N GLY A 68 6.72 0.56 4.35
CA GLY A 68 7.36 -0.63 3.82
C GLY A 68 6.43 -1.54 3.02
N SER A 69 5.19 -1.74 3.50
CA SER A 69 4.18 -2.54 2.79
C SER A 69 3.79 -1.90 1.46
N LEU A 70 3.60 -0.57 1.42
CA LEU A 70 3.27 0.16 0.20
C LEU A 70 4.40 0.09 -0.83
N ILE A 71 5.64 0.35 -0.42
CA ILE A 71 6.81 0.25 -1.32
C ILE A 71 6.95 -1.19 -1.83
N SER A 72 6.83 -2.19 -0.96
CA SER A 72 6.95 -3.60 -1.35
C SER A 72 5.86 -3.99 -2.36
N SER A 73 4.61 -3.64 -2.07
CA SER A 73 3.46 -3.92 -2.93
C SER A 73 3.57 -3.24 -4.30
N CYS A 74 4.15 -2.04 -4.37
CA CYS A 74 4.38 -1.39 -5.65
C CYS A 74 5.61 -1.99 -6.36
N LEU A 75 6.77 -1.98 -5.72
CA LEU A 75 8.05 -2.23 -6.37
C LEU A 75 8.32 -3.73 -6.59
N MET A 76 8.02 -4.57 -5.61
CA MET A 76 8.27 -6.01 -5.70
C MET A 76 7.29 -6.67 -6.67
N ILE A 77 6.01 -6.33 -6.59
CA ILE A 77 4.98 -6.88 -7.48
C ILE A 77 5.18 -6.37 -8.90
N PHE A 78 5.40 -5.06 -9.09
CA PHE A 78 5.70 -4.50 -10.41
C PHE A 78 6.98 -5.08 -11.01
N GLY A 79 8.07 -5.14 -10.22
CA GLY A 79 9.34 -5.70 -10.67
C GLY A 79 9.26 -7.17 -11.04
N THR A 80 8.56 -7.98 -10.23
CA THR A 80 8.31 -9.40 -10.53
C THR A 80 7.47 -9.54 -11.79
N CYS A 81 6.45 -8.70 -11.98
CA CYS A 81 5.61 -8.73 -13.16
C CYS A 81 6.38 -8.35 -14.44
N LEU A 82 7.26 -7.35 -14.38
CA LEU A 82 8.15 -7.00 -15.50
C LEU A 82 9.18 -8.10 -15.78
N LEU A 83 9.76 -8.68 -14.73
CA LEU A 83 10.80 -9.71 -14.86
C LEU A 83 10.21 -11.00 -15.46
N PHE A 84 9.15 -11.55 -14.88
CA PHE A 84 8.51 -12.76 -15.40
C PHE A 84 7.73 -12.49 -16.70
N GLY A 85 7.09 -11.33 -16.82
CA GLY A 85 6.37 -10.94 -18.04
C GLY A 85 7.30 -10.78 -19.24
N GLY A 86 8.48 -10.20 -19.05
CA GLY A 86 9.50 -10.03 -20.09
C GLY A 86 10.28 -11.31 -20.42
N ILE A 87 10.45 -12.23 -19.45
CA ILE A 87 11.08 -13.53 -19.71
C ILE A 87 10.13 -14.47 -20.47
N LEU A 88 8.83 -14.47 -20.16
CA LEU A 88 7.86 -15.34 -20.82
C LEU A 88 7.37 -14.80 -22.18
N HIS A 89 7.37 -13.49 -22.40
CA HIS A 89 6.85 -12.87 -23.62
C HIS A 89 7.78 -11.78 -24.18
N ASP A 90 8.23 -11.95 -25.42
CA ASP A 90 9.07 -10.98 -26.15
C ASP A 90 8.32 -9.67 -26.49
N ARG A 91 6.99 -9.76 -26.58
CA ARG A 91 6.05 -8.63 -26.72
C ARG A 91 4.81 -8.90 -25.88
N ALA A 92 4.69 -8.23 -24.74
CA ALA A 92 3.52 -8.36 -23.89
C ALA A 92 2.37 -7.46 -24.40
N TYR A 93 1.24 -8.06 -24.76
CA TYR A 93 0.06 -7.33 -25.26
C TYR A 93 -0.82 -6.92 -24.07
N TYR A 94 -0.75 -5.64 -23.70
CA TYR A 94 -1.61 -5.05 -22.67
C TYR A 94 -2.45 -3.92 -23.28
N PRO A 95 -3.75 -3.83 -22.93
CA PRO A 95 -4.56 -2.69 -23.33
C PRO A 95 -3.97 -1.41 -22.71
N ILE A 96 -3.38 -0.57 -23.56
CA ILE A 96 -2.65 0.64 -23.16
C ILE A 96 -3.50 1.59 -22.31
N VAL A 97 -4.82 1.62 -22.55
CA VAL A 97 -5.77 2.46 -21.82
C VAL A 97 -5.84 2.06 -20.34
N ILE A 98 -5.96 0.76 -20.05
CA ILE A 98 -6.09 0.25 -18.67
C ILE A 98 -4.75 0.38 -17.94
N ALA A 99 -3.65 0.05 -18.62
CA ALA A 99 -2.31 0.19 -18.06
C ALA A 99 -2.00 1.65 -17.68
N ARG A 100 -2.35 2.61 -18.54
CA ARG A 100 -2.18 4.05 -18.26
C ARG A 100 -3.04 4.52 -17.11
N ALA A 101 -4.33 4.16 -17.09
CA ALA A 101 -5.23 4.56 -16.00
C ALA A 101 -4.70 4.08 -14.63
N ASN A 102 -4.27 2.82 -14.55
CA ASN A 102 -3.71 2.26 -13.31
C ASN A 102 -2.39 2.92 -12.92
N ALA A 103 -1.50 3.23 -13.88
CA ALA A 103 -0.25 3.94 -13.61
C ALA A 103 -0.50 5.36 -13.05
N GLN A 104 -1.50 6.06 -13.58
CA GLN A 104 -1.88 7.39 -13.08
C GLN A 104 -2.46 7.32 -11.67
N LEU A 105 -3.32 6.34 -11.38
CA LEU A 105 -3.87 6.13 -10.04
C LEU A 105 -2.77 5.82 -9.01
N LEU A 106 -1.80 4.98 -9.38
CA LEU A 106 -0.62 4.71 -8.54
C LEU A 106 0.22 5.97 -8.31
N GLY A 107 0.45 6.78 -9.35
CA GLY A 107 1.15 8.05 -9.23
C GLY A 107 0.45 9.04 -8.30
N VAL A 108 -0.87 9.19 -8.43
CA VAL A 108 -1.69 10.05 -7.54
C VAL A 108 -1.62 9.56 -6.10
N SER A 109 -1.69 8.24 -5.87
CA SER A 109 -1.55 7.65 -4.53
C SER A 109 -0.19 7.97 -3.89
N LEU A 110 0.90 7.83 -4.65
CA LEU A 110 2.26 8.09 -4.16
C LEU A 110 2.49 9.58 -3.82
N VAL A 111 1.94 10.48 -4.64
CA VAL A 111 1.99 11.92 -4.38
C VAL A 111 1.19 12.25 -3.13
N SER A 112 -0.01 11.69 -2.98
CA SER A 112 -0.89 11.92 -1.82
C SER A 112 -0.22 11.54 -0.49
N ILE A 113 0.46 10.40 -0.43
CA ILE A 113 1.16 9.96 0.79
C ILE A 113 2.45 10.75 1.06
N THR A 114 3.15 11.20 0.00
CA THR A 114 4.41 11.94 0.13
C THR A 114 4.18 13.41 0.50
N LEU A 115 3.07 14.00 0.06
CA LEU A 115 2.71 15.39 0.26
C LEU A 115 2.82 15.87 1.74
N PRO A 116 2.21 15.20 2.74
CA PRO A 116 2.33 15.62 4.14
C PRO A 116 3.77 15.52 4.67
N THR A 117 4.55 14.55 4.19
CA THR A 117 5.96 14.37 4.58
C THR A 117 6.81 15.50 4.00
N ALA A 118 6.60 15.84 2.74
CA ALA A 118 7.30 16.95 2.08
C ALA A 118 6.96 18.30 2.74
N PHE A 119 5.70 18.52 3.10
CA PHE A 119 5.27 19.73 3.79
C PHE A 119 5.92 19.88 5.18
N LYS A 120 6.01 18.78 5.93
CA LYS A 120 6.69 18.77 7.23
C LYS A 120 8.16 19.18 7.11
N ILE A 121 8.89 18.58 6.16
CA ILE A 121 10.32 18.90 5.91
C ILE A 121 10.48 20.36 5.49
N TRP A 122 9.61 20.86 4.61
CA TRP A 122 9.63 22.25 4.17
C TRP A 122 9.35 23.23 5.32
N SER A 123 8.39 22.91 6.18
CA SER A 123 8.06 23.72 7.36
C SER A 123 9.20 23.75 8.37
N GLU A 124 9.85 22.62 8.64
CA GLU A 124 11.02 22.52 9.53
C GLU A 124 12.23 23.30 8.97
N GLY A 125 12.42 23.27 7.65
CA GLY A 125 13.45 24.09 6.98
C GLY A 125 13.28 25.60 7.18
N LYS A 126 12.04 26.09 7.36
CA LYS A 126 11.75 27.49 7.73
C LYS A 126 11.90 27.79 9.22
N LEU A 127 11.86 26.79 10.09
CA LEU A 127 12.17 26.93 11.51
C LEU A 127 13.69 26.95 11.77
N SER A 128 14.49 26.24 10.98
CA SER A 128 15.95 26.27 11.09
C SER A 128 16.58 27.58 10.58
N SER A 129 15.92 28.33 9.69
CA SER A 129 16.37 29.67 9.25
C SER A 129 15.84 30.82 10.13
N ARG A 130 14.99 30.49 11.12
CA ARG A 130 14.44 31.44 12.09
C ARG A 130 14.93 31.07 13.49
N SER A 131 16.24 31.05 13.70
CA SER A 131 16.78 31.25 15.04
C SER A 131 16.48 32.69 15.45
N PRO A 132 15.68 32.93 16.53
CA PRO A 132 15.64 34.26 17.10
C PRO A 132 17.01 34.54 17.71
N THR A 133 17.67 35.57 17.19
CA THR A 133 18.70 36.31 17.90
C THR A 133 18.25 36.59 19.33
N LYS A 134 19.19 36.44 20.27
CA LYS A 134 19.20 36.99 21.64
C LYS A 134 18.03 37.92 22.00
N PHE A 135 17.35 37.57 23.08
CA PHE A 135 16.92 38.48 24.14
C PHE A 135 17.29 37.70 25.42
N GLU A 136 18.24 38.01 26.30
CA GLU A 136 18.74 39.27 26.87
C GLU A 136 17.65 40.34 27.00
N CYS A 137 16.79 40.15 28.00
CA CYS A 137 16.57 41.07 29.11
C CYS A 137 16.23 40.25 30.36
#